data_AF-A0A8H3DP70-F1
#
_entry.id   AF-A0A8H3DP70-F1
#
_cell.length_a   1.000
_cell.length_b   1.000
_cell.length_c   1.000
_cell.angle_alpha   90.00
_cell.angle_beta   90.00
_cell.angle_gamma   90.00
#
_symmetry.space_group_name_H-M   'P 1'
#
loop_
_entity.id
_entity.type
_entity.pdbx_description
1 polymer ?
#
loop_
_entity_poly.entity_id
_entity_poly.type
_entity_poly.pdbx_seq_one_letter_code
_entity_poly.pdbx_strand_id
1 'polypeptide(L)'
;MSNCGRYASMSALLDEERRLKRRRLSHSSQYTSAASSHGGSRDDSDSDADLNSAYVTNDQLSESEDDTPKLQFSFDTSPNRVAKSTKTQVARQPISTDVTFASLGVKPSLVASLDAMSIRKPTPVQIECLPSIISGVLDCIGNAKTGSGKTMAFAIPILQKLSEDPYGIYALVLTPTRELAFQISEQFVVLGGSLNLRTAVIVGGMDMMEQALELGRRPHVVVATPGRLVDHMDSNGDEWSLSRLRFLTKPTDS
;
A
#
# COMPACT_ATOMS: atom_id res chain seq x y z
N MET A 1 -28.26 -0.87 14.41
CA MET A 1 -28.18 -0.57 12.97
C MET A 1 -26.73 -0.73 12.55
N SER A 2 -26.39 -1.93 12.09
CA SER A 2 -25.03 -2.36 11.80
C SER A 2 -24.70 -2.02 10.35
N ASN A 3 -23.83 -1.03 10.14
CA ASN A 3 -23.28 -0.74 8.82
C ASN A 3 -21.98 -1.54 8.66
N CYS A 4 -22.12 -2.84 8.43
CA CYS A 4 -21.01 -3.73 8.07
C CYS A 4 -20.89 -3.71 6.55
N GLY A 5 -19.97 -2.88 6.05
CA GLY A 5 -19.62 -2.84 4.63
C GLY A 5 -19.07 -4.19 4.19
N ARG A 6 -19.63 -4.71 3.10
CA ARG A 6 -19.35 -6.04 2.54
C ARG A 6 -17.87 -6.16 2.14
N TYR A 7 -17.22 -7.26 2.54
CA TYR A 7 -15.87 -7.62 2.11
C TYR A 7 -15.88 -8.32 0.74
N ALA A 8 -14.84 -8.04 -0.06
CA ALA A 8 -14.50 -8.78 -1.27
C ALA A 8 -13.62 -9.99 -0.88
N SER A 9 -14.02 -11.20 -1.29
CA SER A 9 -13.21 -12.42 -1.21
C SER A 9 -11.81 -12.21 -1.81
N MET A 10 -10.79 -12.98 -1.40
CA MET A 10 -9.45 -12.96 -2.02
C MET A 10 -9.51 -13.16 -3.54
N SER A 11 -10.49 -13.94 -4.03
CA SER A 11 -10.80 -14.03 -5.46
C SER A 11 -11.26 -12.69 -6.04
N ALA A 12 -12.09 -11.94 -5.33
CA ALA A 12 -12.64 -10.66 -5.78
C ALA A 12 -11.59 -9.52 -5.79
N LEU A 13 -10.64 -9.50 -4.85
CA LEU A 13 -9.53 -8.54 -4.87
C LEU A 13 -8.54 -8.83 -6.02
N LEU A 14 -8.21 -10.11 -6.24
CA LEU A 14 -7.34 -10.51 -7.35
C LEU A 14 -8.04 -10.35 -8.71
N ASP A 15 -9.34 -10.60 -8.78
CA ASP A 15 -10.14 -10.35 -10.00
C ASP A 15 -10.28 -8.86 -10.29
N GLU A 16 -10.41 -8.01 -9.27
CA GLU A 16 -10.42 -6.56 -9.42
C GLU A 16 -9.09 -6.06 -10.00
N GLU A 17 -7.96 -6.57 -9.52
CA GLU A 17 -6.65 -6.23 -10.09
C GLU A 17 -6.42 -6.79 -11.49
N ARG A 18 -6.83 -8.03 -11.77
CA ARG A 18 -6.82 -8.58 -13.13
C ARG A 18 -7.65 -7.71 -14.08
N ARG A 19 -8.80 -7.20 -13.61
CA ARG A 19 -9.66 -6.29 -14.37
C ARG A 19 -8.99 -4.94 -14.60
N LEU A 20 -8.30 -4.39 -13.60
CA LEU A 20 -7.53 -3.13 -13.72
C LEU A 20 -6.34 -3.28 -14.68
N LYS A 21 -5.61 -4.41 -14.63
CA LYS A 21 -4.50 -4.72 -15.54
C LYS A 21 -4.98 -4.84 -16.99
N ARG A 22 -6.12 -5.52 -17.22
CA ARG A 22 -6.78 -5.60 -18.54
C ARG A 22 -7.22 -4.23 -19.07
N ARG A 23 -7.74 -3.34 -18.22
CA ARG A 23 -8.14 -1.97 -18.62
C ARG A 23 -6.94 -1.09 -19.00
N ARG A 24 -5.79 -1.27 -18.35
CA ARG A 24 -4.54 -0.57 -18.71
C ARG A 24 -3.97 -1.08 -20.05
N LEU A 25 -4.03 -2.38 -20.29
CA LEU A 25 -3.59 -2.98 -21.56
C LEU A 25 -4.49 -2.55 -22.74
N SER A 26 -5.81 -2.39 -22.54
CA SER A 26 -6.71 -1.94 -23.61
C SER A 26 -6.56 -0.46 -23.98
N HIS A 27 -6.08 0.40 -23.06
CA HIS A 27 -5.76 1.81 -23.37
C HIS A 27 -4.40 1.98 -24.07
N SER A 28 -3.49 0.99 -23.95
CA SER A 28 -2.22 0.99 -24.68
C SER A 28 -2.37 0.67 -26.18
N SER A 29 -3.42 -0.06 -26.57
CA SER A 29 -3.66 -0.43 -27.98
C SER A 29 -4.38 0.65 -28.80
N GLN A 30 -4.84 1.76 -28.19
CA GLN A 30 -5.48 2.86 -28.94
C GLN A 30 -4.48 3.85 -29.54
N TYR A 31 -3.18 3.75 -29.22
CA TYR A 31 -2.14 4.64 -29.75
C TYR A 31 -1.26 4.00 -30.85
N THR A 32 -1.50 2.74 -31.24
CA THR A 32 -0.70 2.06 -32.28
C THR A 32 -1.46 1.73 -33.57
N SER A 33 -2.63 2.33 -33.81
CA SER A 33 -3.38 2.15 -35.07
C SER A 33 -3.67 3.46 -35.80
N ALA A 34 -2.62 4.22 -36.12
CA ALA A 34 -2.72 5.33 -37.07
C ALA A 34 -1.35 5.66 -37.70
N ALA A 35 -0.74 4.70 -38.41
CA ALA A 35 0.32 5.01 -39.37
C ALA A 35 0.58 3.80 -40.30
N SER A 36 -0.30 3.59 -41.27
CA SER A 36 0.04 2.82 -42.46
C SER A 36 -0.78 3.29 -43.66
N SER A 37 -0.28 4.27 -44.39
CA SER A 37 -0.58 4.46 -45.80
C SER A 37 0.58 5.14 -46.52
N HIS A 38 1.00 4.50 -47.59
CA HIS A 38 2.05 4.81 -48.56
C HIS A 38 2.05 6.24 -49.14
N GLY A 39 3.24 6.75 -49.48
CA GLY A 39 3.42 7.72 -50.57
C GLY A 39 4.75 8.51 -50.59
N GLY A 40 5.74 8.02 -51.35
CA GLY A 40 6.54 8.84 -52.29
C GLY A 40 7.68 9.78 -51.83
N SER A 41 8.93 9.32 -52.04
CA SER A 41 10.04 9.95 -52.80
C SER A 41 10.72 11.30 -52.41
N ARG A 42 12.06 11.19 -52.32
CA ARG A 42 13.19 12.09 -52.77
C ARG A 42 13.80 13.16 -51.82
N ASP A 43 15.09 12.91 -51.56
CA ASP A 43 16.31 13.73 -51.68
C ASP A 43 16.68 14.88 -50.69
N ASP A 44 17.91 14.69 -50.15
CA ASP A 44 19.02 15.62 -49.87
C ASP A 44 19.12 16.57 -48.64
N SER A 45 20.22 16.31 -47.91
CA SER A 45 21.25 17.23 -47.36
C SER A 45 21.08 18.00 -46.02
N ASP A 46 22.07 17.74 -45.14
CA ASP A 46 22.79 18.55 -44.14
C ASP A 46 22.21 19.87 -43.58
N SER A 47 22.24 20.01 -42.24
CA SER A 47 23.10 20.98 -41.50
C SER A 47 22.62 21.27 -40.07
N ASP A 48 23.60 21.64 -39.24
CA ASP A 48 23.59 21.85 -37.78
C ASP A 48 22.77 23.05 -37.24
N ALA A 49 22.63 23.05 -35.90
CA ALA A 49 22.79 24.19 -34.97
C ALA A 49 21.55 24.76 -34.21
N ASP A 50 21.71 24.72 -32.88
CA ASP A 50 21.51 25.77 -31.88
C ASP A 50 20.12 26.33 -31.46
N LEU A 51 19.82 26.05 -30.17
CA LEU A 51 19.53 26.93 -29.02
C LEU A 51 18.63 28.19 -29.11
N ASN A 52 17.92 28.38 -27.98
CA ASN A 52 17.20 29.57 -27.44
C ASN A 52 15.85 29.92 -28.09
N SER A 53 14.91 30.64 -27.47
CA SER A 53 14.53 31.07 -26.11
C SER A 53 13.41 32.11 -26.32
N ALA A 54 12.49 32.25 -25.37
CA ALA A 54 11.70 33.45 -25.09
C ALA A 54 10.54 33.88 -26.04
N TYR A 55 9.32 33.80 -25.47
CA TYR A 55 8.36 34.89 -25.23
C TYR A 55 7.77 35.76 -26.39
N VAL A 56 6.41 35.72 -26.47
CA VAL A 56 5.44 36.85 -26.41
C VAL A 56 4.62 37.27 -27.68
N THR A 57 3.29 37.38 -27.46
CA THR A 57 2.20 38.18 -28.12
C THR A 57 1.74 37.82 -29.54
N ASN A 58 0.47 37.94 -30.00
CA ASN A 58 -0.80 38.61 -29.61
C ASN A 58 -1.97 37.75 -30.15
N ASP A 59 -3.11 37.56 -29.49
CA ASP A 59 -4.27 38.46 -29.30
C ASP A 59 -5.08 38.80 -30.57
N GLN A 60 -6.32 38.28 -30.66
CA GLN A 60 -7.53 39.04 -31.05
C GLN A 60 -8.84 38.25 -30.84
N LEU A 61 -9.87 39.00 -30.40
CA LEU A 61 -11.12 38.64 -29.72
C LEU A 61 -12.39 38.67 -30.60
N SER A 62 -13.46 38.01 -30.15
CA SER A 62 -14.87 38.49 -29.98
C SER A 62 -15.77 37.30 -29.61
N GLU A 63 -16.28 37.15 -28.36
CA GLU A 63 -17.53 37.69 -27.73
C GLU A 63 -18.82 37.13 -28.38
N SER A 64 -19.84 36.60 -27.67
CA SER A 64 -20.44 36.96 -26.37
C SER A 64 -21.22 35.78 -25.69
N GLU A 65 -21.19 35.66 -24.34
CA GLU A 65 -22.31 35.77 -23.34
C GLU A 65 -23.19 34.49 -23.13
N ASP A 66 -23.65 34.06 -21.94
CA ASP A 66 -23.61 34.51 -20.54
C ASP A 66 -24.01 33.33 -19.61
N ASP A 67 -23.87 33.52 -18.29
CA ASP A 67 -24.73 33.05 -17.17
C ASP A 67 -24.09 32.14 -16.09
N THR A 68 -23.44 32.77 -15.10
CA THR A 68 -23.42 32.31 -13.69
C THR A 68 -23.32 33.48 -12.71
N PRO A 69 -24.16 33.56 -11.64
CA PRO A 69 -24.05 34.61 -10.63
C PRO A 69 -23.19 34.21 -9.41
N LYS A 70 -22.33 35.15 -8.98
CA LYS A 70 -21.61 35.21 -7.69
C LYS A 70 -22.29 36.23 -6.77
N LEU A 71 -22.39 35.97 -5.46
CA LEU A 71 -22.49 36.97 -4.37
C LEU A 71 -22.05 36.25 -3.06
N GLN A 72 -20.87 36.49 -2.48
CA GLN A 72 -20.44 37.60 -1.59
C GLN A 72 -21.23 37.67 -0.27
N PHE A 73 -20.58 37.41 0.87
CA PHE A 73 -21.13 37.72 2.18
C PHE A 73 -20.09 38.33 3.11
N SER A 74 -20.49 39.44 3.71
CA SER A 74 -19.75 40.34 4.59
C SER A 74 -19.65 39.81 6.02
N PHE A 75 -18.56 40.17 6.69
CA PHE A 75 -18.35 39.98 8.12
C PHE A 75 -19.07 41.08 8.91
N ASP A 76 -19.87 40.70 9.89
CA ASP A 76 -20.35 41.61 10.94
C ASP A 76 -20.05 41.01 12.33
N THR A 77 -19.60 41.87 13.23
CA THR A 77 -19.01 41.55 14.53
C THR A 77 -19.98 41.85 15.68
N SER A 78 -20.35 40.78 16.41
CA SER A 78 -20.76 40.74 17.84
C SER A 78 -22.15 41.28 18.23
N PRO A 79 -22.69 40.94 19.44
CA PRO A 79 -22.67 39.65 20.15
C PRO A 79 -24.06 39.20 20.71
N ASN A 80 -24.14 37.93 21.13
CA ASN A 80 -25.04 37.37 22.16
C ASN A 80 -26.50 36.97 21.78
N ARG A 81 -26.74 35.67 21.50
CA ARG A 81 -27.90 34.93 22.04
C ARG A 81 -27.73 33.40 21.95
N VAL A 82 -28.02 32.76 23.07
CA VAL A 82 -27.98 31.33 23.39
C VAL A 82 -28.87 30.47 22.48
N ALA A 83 -28.37 29.34 21.96
CA ALA A 83 -29.11 28.07 21.89
C ALA A 83 -28.18 26.89 21.53
N LYS A 84 -28.26 25.84 22.34
CA LYS A 84 -27.50 24.58 22.30
C LYS A 84 -27.67 23.83 20.98
N SER A 85 -26.57 23.34 20.42
CA SER A 85 -26.55 22.13 19.59
C SER A 85 -25.37 21.25 20.01
N THR A 86 -25.71 20.12 20.61
CA THR A 86 -24.79 19.15 21.20
C THR A 86 -24.01 18.45 20.09
N LYS A 87 -22.76 18.88 19.85
CA LYS A 87 -21.77 18.10 19.10
C LYS A 87 -21.32 16.94 19.99
N THR A 88 -21.78 15.73 19.70
CA THR A 88 -21.16 14.50 20.20
C THR A 88 -19.76 14.41 19.62
N GLN A 89 -18.77 14.90 20.36
CA GLN A 89 -17.38 14.64 20.09
C GLN A 89 -17.05 13.24 20.61
N VAL A 90 -16.60 12.35 19.74
CA VAL A 90 -15.96 11.10 20.16
C VAL A 90 -14.66 11.49 20.85
N ALA A 91 -14.68 11.49 22.18
CA ALA A 91 -13.52 11.82 23.00
C ALA A 91 -12.42 10.78 22.76
N ARG A 92 -11.27 11.24 22.25
CA ARG A 92 -10.03 10.47 22.24
C ARG A 92 -9.59 10.31 23.70
N GLN A 93 -9.91 9.18 24.31
CA GLN A 93 -9.48 8.87 25.67
C GLN A 93 -7.94 8.92 25.73
N PRO A 94 -7.34 9.52 26.77
CA PRO A 94 -5.89 9.51 26.94
C PRO A 94 -5.42 8.07 27.15
N ILE A 95 -4.62 7.57 26.21
CA ILE A 95 -4.02 6.24 26.30
C ILE A 95 -3.06 6.25 27.49
N SER A 96 -3.24 5.33 28.44
CA SER A 96 -2.42 5.22 29.65
C SER A 96 -0.92 5.14 29.30
N THR A 97 -0.09 5.88 30.02
CA THR A 97 1.34 6.09 29.71
C THR A 97 2.27 4.90 29.96
N ASP A 98 1.73 3.78 30.49
CA ASP A 98 2.49 2.59 30.92
C ASP A 98 2.19 1.30 30.15
N VAL A 99 1.61 1.39 28.95
CA VAL A 99 1.37 0.20 28.12
C VAL A 99 2.69 -0.32 27.53
N THR A 100 2.94 -1.62 27.69
CA THR A 100 4.13 -2.33 27.18
C THR A 100 3.74 -3.37 26.13
N PHE A 101 4.66 -3.74 25.24
CA PHE A 101 4.41 -4.84 24.28
C PHE A 101 4.04 -6.15 24.98
N ALA A 102 4.69 -6.47 26.10
CA ALA A 102 4.37 -7.65 26.90
C ALA A 102 2.91 -7.61 27.41
N SER A 103 2.45 -6.45 27.91
CA SER A 103 1.05 -6.28 28.35
C SER A 103 0.02 -6.39 27.21
N LEU A 104 0.44 -6.18 25.96
CA LEU A 104 -0.38 -6.35 24.76
C LEU A 104 -0.39 -7.81 24.24
N GLY A 105 0.26 -8.73 24.93
CA GLY A 105 0.30 -10.15 24.56
C GLY A 105 1.41 -10.53 23.58
N VAL A 106 2.44 -9.69 23.42
CA VAL A 106 3.62 -10.00 22.58
C VAL A 106 4.56 -10.96 23.32
N LYS A 107 4.99 -12.04 22.65
CA LYS A 107 5.87 -13.07 23.19
C LYS A 107 7.24 -12.48 23.56
N PRO A 108 7.89 -12.97 24.64
CA PRO A 108 9.18 -12.44 25.12
C PRO A 108 10.30 -12.40 24.06
N SER A 109 10.34 -13.38 23.16
CA SER A 109 11.34 -13.41 22.07
C SER A 109 11.21 -12.23 21.11
N LEU A 110 9.98 -11.83 20.79
CA LEU A 110 9.72 -10.66 19.93
C LEU A 110 9.91 -9.35 20.69
N VAL A 111 9.59 -9.31 21.98
CA VAL A 111 9.92 -8.15 22.83
C VAL A 111 11.42 -7.92 22.85
N ALA A 112 12.24 -8.96 22.99
CA ALA A 112 13.69 -8.86 22.91
C ALA A 112 14.18 -8.33 21.54
N SER A 113 13.59 -8.80 20.43
CA SER A 113 13.88 -8.26 19.09
C SER A 113 13.52 -6.77 18.99
N LEU A 114 12.36 -6.36 19.50
CA LEU A 114 11.92 -4.95 19.51
C LEU A 114 12.86 -4.08 20.35
N ASP A 115 13.31 -4.57 21.51
CA ASP A 115 14.29 -3.89 22.35
C ASP A 115 15.65 -3.72 21.66
N ALA A 116 16.11 -4.73 20.90
CA ALA A 116 17.33 -4.63 20.10
C ALA A 116 17.22 -3.57 18.99
N MET A 117 16.00 -3.34 18.47
CA MET A 117 15.68 -2.26 17.54
C MET A 117 15.47 -0.90 18.24
N SER A 118 15.66 -0.82 19.56
CA SER A 118 15.33 0.34 20.39
C SER A 118 13.85 0.76 20.36
N ILE A 119 12.95 -0.16 20.00
CA ILE A 119 11.49 0.03 19.98
C ILE A 119 10.93 -0.44 21.33
N ARG A 120 10.92 0.44 22.32
CA ARG A 120 10.56 0.09 23.71
C ARG A 120 9.09 0.28 24.06
N LYS A 121 8.42 1.22 23.39
CA LYS A 121 7.03 1.60 23.68
C LYS A 121 6.14 1.39 22.44
N PRO A 122 4.97 0.76 22.59
CA PRO A 122 4.03 0.61 21.50
C PRO A 122 3.44 1.96 21.11
N THR A 123 3.22 2.17 19.82
CA THR A 123 2.53 3.37 19.31
C THR A 123 1.01 3.25 19.52
N PRO A 124 0.24 4.35 19.48
CA PRO A 124 -1.22 4.30 19.64
C PRO A 124 -1.92 3.27 18.74
N VAL A 125 -1.53 3.21 17.46
CA VAL A 125 -2.10 2.22 16.52
C VAL A 125 -1.74 0.78 16.90
N GLN A 126 -0.55 0.54 17.46
CA GLN A 126 -0.15 -0.78 17.93
C GLN A 126 -0.92 -1.18 19.20
N ILE A 127 -1.16 -0.25 20.11
CA ILE A 127 -1.96 -0.49 21.33
C ILE A 127 -3.38 -0.92 20.96
N GLU A 128 -3.98 -0.26 19.98
CA GLU A 128 -5.35 -0.55 19.52
C GLU A 128 -5.44 -1.86 18.71
N CYS A 129 -4.45 -2.14 17.85
CA CYS A 129 -4.52 -3.25 16.91
C CYS A 129 -3.92 -4.56 17.42
N LEU A 130 -2.82 -4.53 18.18
CA LEU A 130 -2.05 -5.74 18.51
C LEU A 130 -2.87 -6.81 19.24
N PRO A 131 -3.62 -6.51 20.32
CA PRO A 131 -4.37 -7.54 21.04
C PRO A 131 -5.40 -8.25 20.14
N SER A 132 -6.08 -7.47 19.29
CA SER A 132 -7.10 -7.96 18.36
C SER A 132 -6.50 -8.88 17.30
N ILE A 133 -5.39 -8.49 16.67
CA ILE A 133 -4.74 -9.29 15.63
C ILE A 133 -4.11 -10.56 16.23
N ILE A 134 -3.47 -10.46 17.41
CA ILE A 134 -2.87 -11.62 18.11
C ILE A 134 -3.92 -12.68 18.45
N SER A 135 -5.10 -12.23 18.89
CA SER A 135 -6.22 -13.14 19.20
C SER A 135 -6.76 -13.88 17.97
N GLY A 136 -6.55 -13.34 16.76
CA GLY A 136 -7.01 -13.92 15.51
C GLY A 136 -8.53 -13.85 15.30
N VAL A 137 -9.25 -13.05 16.08
CA VAL A 137 -10.72 -13.01 16.08
C VAL A 137 -11.27 -12.06 15.01
N LEU A 138 -10.48 -11.09 14.55
CA LEU A 138 -10.94 -10.02 13.67
C LEU A 138 -9.92 -9.68 12.58
N ASP A 139 -10.44 -9.42 11.38
CA ASP A 139 -9.70 -8.68 10.36
C ASP A 139 -9.51 -7.23 10.83
N CYS A 140 -8.33 -6.67 10.59
CA CYS A 140 -7.97 -5.33 11.09
C CYS A 140 -7.73 -4.34 9.95
N ILE A 141 -8.39 -3.18 10.02
CA ILE A 141 -8.13 -2.03 9.16
C ILE A 141 -7.60 -0.90 10.04
N GLY A 142 -6.32 -0.57 9.89
CA GLY A 142 -5.66 0.48 10.67
C GLY A 142 -5.46 1.75 9.86
N ASN A 143 -6.31 2.76 10.06
CA ASN A 143 -6.12 4.09 9.49
C ASN A 143 -5.15 4.91 10.34
N ALA A 144 -3.88 4.99 9.93
CA ALA A 144 -2.89 5.82 10.60
C ALA A 144 -1.93 6.45 9.59
N LYS A 145 -1.33 7.59 9.96
CA LYS A 145 -0.37 8.31 9.10
C LYS A 145 0.91 7.48 8.87
N THR A 146 1.70 7.81 7.85
CA THR A 146 3.04 7.24 7.64
C THR A 146 3.94 7.53 8.86
N GLY A 147 4.84 6.61 9.20
CA GLY A 147 5.69 6.72 10.40
C GLY A 147 5.00 6.41 11.74
N SER A 148 3.72 6.04 11.76
CA SER A 148 2.98 5.70 12.99
C SER A 148 3.26 4.29 13.56
N GLY A 149 4.15 3.52 12.93
CA GLY A 149 4.48 2.16 13.36
C GLY A 149 3.54 1.07 12.83
N LYS A 150 2.79 1.33 11.74
CA LYS A 150 1.89 0.35 11.09
C LYS A 150 2.59 -0.94 10.71
N THR A 151 3.84 -0.87 10.22
CA THR A 151 4.61 -2.06 9.82
C THR A 151 4.77 -3.03 10.97
N MET A 152 5.20 -2.55 12.14
CA MET A 152 5.31 -3.39 13.34
C MET A 152 3.94 -3.87 13.82
N ALA A 153 2.88 -3.07 13.66
CA ALA A 153 1.52 -3.43 14.09
C ALA A 153 1.01 -4.71 13.41
N PHE A 154 1.39 -4.99 12.16
CA PHE A 154 1.08 -6.27 11.49
C PHE A 154 2.23 -7.28 11.54
N ALA A 155 3.50 -6.85 11.53
CA ALA A 155 4.64 -7.77 11.53
C ALA A 155 4.74 -8.58 12.84
N ILE A 156 4.52 -7.94 13.99
CA ILE A 156 4.55 -8.59 15.31
C ILE A 156 3.59 -9.79 15.39
N PRO A 157 2.27 -9.64 15.14
CA PRO A 157 1.34 -10.76 15.24
C PRO A 157 1.62 -11.86 14.20
N ILE A 158 2.05 -11.49 12.98
CA ILE A 158 2.43 -12.46 11.94
C ILE A 158 3.58 -13.33 12.44
N LEU A 159 4.66 -12.73 12.93
CA LEU A 159 5.83 -13.47 13.42
C LEU A 159 5.52 -14.28 14.67
N GLN A 160 4.67 -13.75 15.55
CA GLN A 160 4.24 -14.44 16.75
C GLN A 160 3.51 -15.75 16.43
N LYS A 161 2.64 -15.74 15.43
CA LYS A 161 1.92 -16.92 14.99
C LYS A 161 2.78 -17.84 14.13
N LEU A 162 3.63 -17.28 13.27
CA LEU A 162 4.60 -18.06 12.49
C LEU A 162 5.56 -18.85 13.39
N SER A 163 5.95 -18.32 14.55
CA SER A 163 6.84 -19.01 15.50
C SER A 163 6.29 -20.35 16.04
N GLU A 164 4.98 -20.61 15.88
CA GLU A 164 4.34 -21.86 16.32
C GLU A 164 4.46 -22.97 15.26
N ASP A 165 4.46 -22.61 13.97
CA ASP A 165 4.62 -23.51 12.83
C ASP A 165 5.34 -22.79 11.68
N PRO A 166 6.69 -22.71 11.71
CA PRO A 166 7.48 -21.90 10.78
C PRO A 166 7.67 -22.60 9.43
N TYR A 167 6.57 -22.77 8.68
CA TYR A 167 6.57 -23.53 7.43
C TYR A 167 5.74 -22.90 6.31
N GLY A 168 6.32 -22.90 5.10
CA GLY A 168 5.68 -22.43 3.87
C GLY A 168 5.45 -20.93 3.83
N ILE A 169 4.81 -20.44 2.76
CA ILE A 169 4.41 -19.04 2.64
C ILE A 169 3.23 -18.79 3.59
N TYR A 170 3.53 -18.14 4.71
CA TYR A 170 2.61 -17.92 5.82
C TYR A 170 1.95 -16.55 5.76
N ALA A 171 2.67 -15.54 5.26
CA ALA A 171 2.17 -14.18 5.11
C ALA A 171 2.49 -13.58 3.74
N LEU A 172 1.54 -12.80 3.22
CA LEU A 172 1.66 -12.03 1.99
C LEU A 172 1.37 -10.56 2.30
N VAL A 173 2.30 -9.68 1.96
CA VAL A 173 2.15 -8.23 2.09
C VAL A 173 2.16 -7.59 0.71
N LEU A 174 1.04 -6.96 0.34
CA LEU A 174 0.87 -6.28 -0.94
C LEU A 174 1.15 -4.79 -0.80
N THR A 175 2.07 -4.27 -1.59
CA THR A 175 2.53 -2.87 -1.54
C THR A 175 2.46 -2.21 -2.92
N PRO A 176 2.15 -0.90 -3.01
CA PRO A 176 2.07 -0.20 -4.30
C PRO A 176 3.43 -0.01 -4.99
N THR A 177 4.53 0.10 -4.23
CA THR A 177 5.85 0.44 -4.76
C THR A 177 6.91 -0.58 -4.39
N ARG A 178 8.00 -0.60 -5.18
CA ARG A 178 9.15 -1.50 -4.98
C ARG A 178 9.89 -1.13 -3.71
N GLU A 179 10.11 0.16 -3.51
CA GLU A 179 10.86 0.73 -2.41
C GLU A 179 10.22 0.37 -1.07
N LEU A 180 8.89 0.49 -0.99
CA LEU A 180 8.14 0.10 0.20
C LEU A 180 8.18 -1.43 0.43
N ALA A 181 8.28 -2.24 -0.64
CA ALA A 181 8.44 -3.69 -0.50
C ALA A 181 9.74 -4.06 0.20
N PHE A 182 10.85 -3.45 -0.23
CA PHE A 182 12.15 -3.65 0.40
C PHE A 182 12.16 -3.16 1.85
N GLN A 183 11.63 -1.96 2.10
CA GLN A 183 11.53 -1.43 3.47
C GLN A 183 10.75 -2.37 4.39
N ILE A 184 9.60 -2.89 3.95
CA ILE A 184 8.81 -3.83 4.76
C ILE A 184 9.57 -5.15 4.97
N SER A 185 10.21 -5.68 3.92
CA SER A 185 10.98 -6.93 4.01
C SER A 185 12.13 -6.83 5.02
N GLU A 186 12.89 -5.72 4.99
CA GLU A 186 13.96 -5.45 5.96
C GLU A 186 13.43 -5.45 7.40
N GLN A 187 12.29 -4.80 7.64
CA GLN A 187 11.66 -4.79 8.97
C GLN A 187 11.27 -6.20 9.45
N PHE A 188 10.80 -7.07 8.55
CA PHE A 188 10.54 -8.46 8.87
C PHE A 188 11.81 -9.23 9.21
N VAL A 189 12.87 -9.10 8.40
CA VAL A 189 14.15 -9.79 8.62
C VAL A 189 14.75 -9.40 9.97
N VAL A 190 14.77 -8.11 10.30
CA VAL A 190 15.29 -7.62 11.58
C VAL A 190 14.46 -8.15 12.76
N LEU A 191 13.13 -8.02 12.70
CA LEU A 191 12.26 -8.44 13.79
C LEU A 191 12.26 -9.98 13.98
N GLY A 192 12.31 -10.72 12.88
CA GLY A 192 12.24 -12.18 12.82
C GLY A 192 13.60 -12.89 12.84
N GLY A 193 14.69 -12.19 13.15
CA GLY A 193 16.04 -12.77 13.16
C GLY A 193 16.18 -14.01 14.04
N SER A 194 15.48 -14.07 15.18
CA SER A 194 15.45 -15.22 16.08
C SER A 194 14.67 -16.43 15.56
N LEU A 195 13.88 -16.27 14.49
CA LEU A 195 13.02 -17.29 13.89
C LEU A 195 13.62 -17.91 12.62
N ASN A 196 14.86 -17.57 12.25
CA ASN A 196 15.44 -17.90 10.94
C ASN A 196 14.47 -17.54 9.80
N LEU A 197 13.89 -16.34 9.89
CA LEU A 197 12.86 -15.89 8.96
C LEU A 197 13.41 -15.80 7.53
N ARG A 198 12.73 -16.44 6.57
CA ARG A 198 12.97 -16.26 5.14
C ARG A 198 11.92 -15.33 4.58
N THR A 199 12.36 -14.26 3.93
CA THR A 199 11.49 -13.34 3.18
C THR A 199 11.81 -13.41 1.70
N ALA A 200 10.86 -13.06 0.84
CA ALA A 200 11.09 -12.83 -0.58
C ALA A 200 10.39 -11.54 -1.03
N VAL A 201 11.05 -10.79 -1.91
CA VAL A 201 10.53 -9.51 -2.44
C VAL A 201 10.18 -9.69 -3.91
N ILE A 202 8.89 -9.64 -4.23
CA ILE A 202 8.38 -9.98 -5.56
C ILE A 202 7.85 -8.73 -6.25
N VAL A 203 8.71 -8.10 -7.05
CA VAL A 203 8.43 -6.80 -7.66
C VAL A 203 8.90 -6.70 -9.11
N GLY A 204 8.23 -5.84 -9.89
CA GLY A 204 8.55 -5.60 -11.29
C GLY A 204 9.92 -4.91 -11.48
N GLY A 205 10.50 -5.06 -12.67
CA GLY A 205 11.83 -4.49 -12.98
C GLY A 205 13.00 -5.21 -12.31
N MET A 206 12.79 -6.46 -11.91
CA MET A 206 13.81 -7.41 -11.46
C MET A 206 13.66 -8.71 -12.25
N ASP A 207 14.68 -9.56 -12.26
CA ASP A 207 14.66 -10.80 -13.02
C ASP A 207 13.50 -11.72 -12.58
N MET A 208 12.89 -12.41 -13.55
CA MET A 208 11.74 -13.29 -13.29
C MET A 208 12.19 -14.63 -12.71
N MET A 209 13.29 -15.19 -13.24
CA MET A 209 13.78 -16.50 -12.84
C MET A 209 14.37 -16.47 -11.43
N GLU A 210 15.10 -15.40 -11.07
CA GLU A 210 15.61 -15.20 -9.70
C GLU A 210 14.47 -15.14 -8.68
N GLN A 211 13.43 -14.35 -8.96
CA GLN A 211 12.25 -14.27 -8.09
C GLN A 211 11.49 -15.60 -8.01
N ALA A 212 11.39 -16.34 -9.11
CA ALA A 212 10.76 -17.67 -9.13
C ALA A 212 11.55 -18.65 -8.26
N LEU A 213 12.88 -18.63 -8.34
CA LEU A 213 13.77 -19.43 -7.49
C LEU A 213 13.60 -19.05 -6.01
N GLU A 214 13.50 -17.76 -5.69
CA GLU A 214 13.22 -17.31 -4.32
C GLU A 214 11.89 -17.84 -3.79
N LEU A 215 10.82 -17.79 -4.60
CA LEU A 215 9.51 -18.37 -4.25
C LEU A 215 9.59 -19.89 -4.07
N GLY A 216 10.34 -20.58 -4.94
CA GLY A 216 10.58 -22.03 -4.86
C GLY A 216 11.30 -22.46 -3.58
N ARG A 217 12.09 -21.58 -2.95
CA ARG A 217 12.70 -21.80 -1.62
C ARG A 217 11.72 -21.71 -0.46
N ARG A 218 10.43 -21.48 -0.72
CA ARG A 218 9.34 -21.43 0.27
C ARG A 218 9.67 -20.43 1.40
N PRO A 219 9.74 -19.13 1.08
CA PRO A 219 9.90 -18.08 2.09
C PRO A 219 8.69 -18.08 3.03
N HIS A 220 8.88 -17.63 4.26
CA HIS A 220 7.79 -17.52 5.24
C HIS A 220 6.90 -16.30 4.98
N VAL A 221 7.52 -15.20 4.53
CA VAL A 221 6.85 -13.94 4.23
C VAL A 221 7.18 -13.53 2.80
N VAL A 222 6.15 -13.24 2.02
CA VAL A 222 6.30 -12.65 0.68
C VAL A 222 5.84 -11.20 0.75
N VAL A 223 6.67 -10.27 0.30
CA VAL A 223 6.31 -8.86 0.13
C VAL A 223 6.32 -8.55 -1.35
N ALA A 224 5.18 -8.17 -1.92
CA ALA A 224 5.02 -8.12 -3.36
C ALA A 224 4.32 -6.86 -3.87
N THR A 225 4.70 -6.40 -5.06
CA THR A 225 3.82 -5.55 -5.84
C THR A 225 2.78 -6.41 -6.55
N PRO A 226 1.50 -6.01 -6.56
CA PRO A 226 0.45 -6.94 -6.97
C PRO A 226 0.56 -7.38 -8.43
N GLY A 227 0.93 -6.46 -9.32
CA GLY A 227 1.11 -6.75 -10.74
C GLY A 227 2.16 -7.85 -11.01
N ARG A 228 3.25 -7.85 -10.23
CA ARG A 228 4.34 -8.84 -10.35
C ARG A 228 3.97 -10.18 -9.72
N LEU A 229 3.26 -10.17 -8.59
CA LEU A 229 2.76 -11.40 -7.98
C LEU A 229 1.88 -12.18 -8.96
N VAL A 230 0.98 -11.47 -9.67
CA VAL A 230 0.13 -12.08 -10.70
C VAL A 230 0.98 -12.69 -11.82
N ASP A 231 2.04 -12.02 -12.28
CA ASP A 231 2.92 -12.58 -13.32
C ASP A 231 3.51 -13.94 -12.88
N HIS A 232 3.94 -14.06 -11.62
CA HIS A 232 4.47 -15.30 -11.05
C HIS A 232 3.43 -16.40 -10.89
N MET A 233 2.20 -16.03 -10.52
CA MET A 233 1.10 -16.99 -10.42
C MET A 233 0.75 -17.58 -11.79
N ASP A 234 0.78 -16.74 -12.83
CA ASP A 234 0.45 -17.17 -14.19
C ASP A 234 1.61 -17.96 -14.85
N SER A 235 2.87 -17.68 -14.49
CA SER A 235 4.05 -18.29 -15.13
C SER A 235 4.63 -19.50 -14.39
N ASN A 236 4.54 -19.54 -13.06
CA ASN A 236 5.22 -20.52 -12.20
C ASN A 236 4.35 -20.99 -11.02
N GLY A 237 3.02 -20.93 -11.16
CA GLY A 237 2.08 -21.23 -10.08
C GLY A 237 2.16 -22.65 -9.51
N ASP A 238 2.78 -23.60 -10.22
CA ASP A 238 2.92 -24.99 -9.78
C ASP A 238 4.17 -25.23 -8.89
N GLU A 239 5.16 -24.33 -8.91
CA GLU A 239 6.42 -24.48 -8.16
C GLU A 239 6.32 -24.02 -6.70
N TRP A 240 5.37 -23.12 -6.40
CA TRP A 240 5.13 -22.55 -5.08
C TRP A 240 3.63 -22.43 -4.84
N SER A 241 3.21 -22.42 -3.57
CA SER A 241 1.78 -22.42 -3.23
C SER A 241 1.48 -21.49 -2.06
N LEU A 242 0.39 -20.74 -2.18
CA LEU A 242 -0.20 -19.93 -1.11
C LEU A 242 -1.20 -20.73 -0.24
N SER A 243 -1.26 -22.06 -0.38
CA SER A 243 -2.19 -22.91 0.39
C SER A 243 -2.02 -22.84 1.91
N ARG A 244 -0.85 -22.38 2.39
CA ARG A 244 -0.52 -22.18 3.81
C ARG A 244 -0.67 -20.73 4.26
N LEU A 245 -1.13 -19.83 3.39
CA LEU A 245 -1.27 -18.41 3.71
C LEU A 245 -2.27 -18.22 4.86
N ARG A 246 -1.82 -17.59 5.94
CA ARG A 246 -2.64 -17.25 7.10
C ARG A 246 -2.88 -15.75 7.24
N PHE A 247 -1.97 -14.94 6.70
CA PHE A 247 -2.04 -13.50 6.79
C PHE A 247 -1.92 -12.85 5.41
N LEU A 248 -2.87 -11.96 5.11
CA LEU A 248 -2.79 -11.05 3.97
C LEU A 248 -2.82 -9.62 4.53
N THR A 249 -1.87 -8.79 4.09
CA THR A 249 -1.81 -7.38 4.50
C THR A 249 -1.66 -6.50 3.29
N LYS A 250 -2.45 -5.42 3.23
CA LYS A 250 -2.31 -4.35 2.26
C LYS A 250 -2.16 -3.03 3.03
N PRO A 251 -0.94 -2.53 3.24
CA PRO A 251 -0.74 -1.22 3.86
C PRO A 251 -1.40 -0.16 2.97
N THR A 252 -2.37 0.55 3.51
CA THR A 252 -2.96 1.71 2.85
C THR A 252 -2.27 2.96 3.37
N ASP A 253 -1.75 3.77 2.46
CA ASP A 253 -1.40 5.14 2.77
C ASP A 253 -2.69 5.95 2.82
N SER A 254 -2.87 6.67 3.92
CA SER A 254 -4.03 7.54 4.21
C SER A 254 -3.88 8.90 3.56
#